data_AF-A0A2X3JMR1-F1
#
_entry.id   AF-A0A2X3JMR1-F1
#
_cell.length_a   1.000
_cell.length_b   1.000
_cell.length_c   1.000
_cell.angle_alpha   90.00
_cell.angle_beta   90.00
_cell.angle_gamma   90.00
#
_symmetry.space_group_name_H-M   'P 1'
#
loop_
_entity.id
_entity.type
_entity.pdbx_description
1 polymer ?
#
loop_
_entity_poly.entity_id
_entity_poly.type
_entity_poly.pdbx_seq_one_letter_code
_entity_poly.pdbx_strand_id
1 'polypeptide(L)'
;MGRRGFIGERLYDWFGITFAFSWRGAVLAAAVMSFPLMVRAIRLALEGVDVKLEQAARTLGAGRWRVFFTITLPLTLPGIIVGTVLAFARSLGEFGATITFVSNIPGETRTIPSAMYT
;
A
#
# COMPACT_ATOMS: atom_id res chain seq x y z
N MET A 1 -28.49 4.46 -19.84
CA MET A 1 -27.83 5.56 -19.10
C MET A 1 -26.37 5.22 -18.92
N GLY A 2 -25.63 5.25 -20.03
CA GLY A 2 -24.34 4.57 -20.17
C GLY A 2 -23.23 5.52 -20.54
N ARG A 3 -22.08 5.35 -19.88
CA ARG A 3 -20.71 5.17 -20.41
C ARG A 3 -20.15 6.10 -21.52
N ARG A 4 -20.90 7.13 -21.97
CA ARG A 4 -20.55 8.12 -23.01
C ARG A 4 -21.25 9.47 -22.78
N GLY A 5 -21.33 9.92 -21.53
CA GLY A 5 -21.82 11.27 -21.24
C GLY A 5 -20.69 12.27 -21.42
N PHE A 6 -20.91 13.34 -22.20
CA PHE A 6 -19.96 14.43 -22.46
C PHE A 6 -19.31 15.05 -21.19
N ILE A 7 -20.00 14.93 -20.04
CA ILE A 7 -19.52 15.39 -18.74
C ILE A 7 -18.73 14.30 -18.00
N GLY A 8 -19.09 13.03 -18.17
CA GLY A 8 -18.43 11.89 -17.53
C GLY A 8 -17.07 11.57 -18.14
N GLU A 9 -16.93 11.70 -19.46
CA GLU A 9 -15.67 11.46 -20.18
C GLU A 9 -14.63 12.52 -19.82
N ARG A 10 -15.02 13.80 -19.79
CA ARG A 10 -14.12 14.89 -19.41
C ARG A 10 -13.71 14.87 -17.93
N LEU A 11 -14.58 14.42 -17.02
CA LEU A 11 -14.23 14.29 -15.60
C LEU A 11 -13.29 13.09 -15.35
N TYR A 12 -13.45 12.00 -16.12
CA TYR A 12 -12.56 10.84 -16.06
C TYR A 12 -11.20 11.11 -16.73
N ASP A 13 -11.20 11.87 -17.83
CA ASP A 13 -9.99 12.25 -18.56
C ASP A 13 -9.16 13.33 -17.84
N TRP A 14 -9.78 14.20 -17.04
CA TRP A 14 -9.04 15.20 -16.27
C TRP A 14 -8.67 14.73 -14.86
N PHE A 15 -9.55 14.03 -14.15
CA PHE A 15 -9.28 13.61 -12.78
C PHE A 15 -8.74 12.18 -12.67
N GLY A 16 -9.19 11.25 -13.52
CA GLY A 16 -8.76 9.85 -13.49
C GLY A 16 -7.42 9.64 -14.20
N ILE A 17 -7.26 10.20 -15.40
CA ILE A 17 -6.03 10.09 -16.18
C ILE A 17 -4.92 10.94 -15.57
N THR A 18 -5.15 12.19 -15.17
CA THR A 18 -4.09 12.99 -14.52
C THR A 18 -3.64 12.42 -13.18
N PHE A 19 -4.52 11.81 -12.38
CA PHE A 19 -4.06 11.10 -11.18
C PHE A 19 -3.25 9.85 -11.55
N ALA A 20 -3.75 9.02 -12.48
CA ALA A 20 -3.08 7.80 -12.91
C ALA A 20 -1.69 8.03 -13.52
N PHE A 21 -1.47 9.16 -14.21
CA PHE A 21 -0.17 9.56 -14.75
C PHE A 21 0.68 10.43 -13.79
N SER A 22 0.20 10.69 -12.57
CA SER A 22 0.96 11.41 -11.54
C SER A 22 1.57 10.46 -10.53
N TRP A 23 2.71 10.85 -9.97
CA TRP A 23 3.33 10.13 -8.84
C TRP A 23 2.37 9.97 -7.64
N ARG A 24 1.44 10.91 -7.46
CA ARG A 24 0.43 10.88 -6.40
C ARG A 24 -0.58 9.74 -6.59
N GLY A 25 -1.05 9.52 -7.82
CA GLY A 25 -1.96 8.40 -8.09
C GLY A 25 -1.26 7.05 -8.07
N ALA A 26 0.01 6.99 -8.46
CA ALA A 26 0.83 5.80 -8.29
C ALA A 26 1.00 5.43 -6.81
N VAL A 27 1.28 6.41 -5.94
CA VAL A 27 1.33 6.22 -4.47
C VAL A 27 -0.01 5.74 -3.92
N LEU A 28 -1.12 6.33 -4.36
CA LEU A 28 -2.46 5.99 -3.87
C LEU A 28 -2.89 4.57 -4.31
N ALA A 29 -2.61 4.20 -5.56
CA ALA A 29 -2.83 2.85 -6.06
C ALA A 29 -2.00 1.81 -5.31
N ALA A 30 -0.71 2.09 -5.08
CA ALA A 30 0.17 1.22 -4.31
C ALA A 30 -0.29 1.09 -2.85
N ALA A 31 -0.76 2.17 -2.24
CA ALA A 31 -1.32 2.14 -0.88
C ALA A 31 -2.56 1.24 -0.82
N VAL A 32 -3.51 1.39 -1.75
CA VAL A 32 -4.73 0.57 -1.80
C VAL A 32 -4.41 -0.92 -2.00
N MET A 33 -3.47 -1.25 -2.89
CA MET A 33 -3.07 -2.65 -3.12
C MET A 33 -2.32 -3.27 -1.93
N SER A 34 -1.50 -2.50 -1.22
CA SER A 34 -0.70 -2.98 -0.08
C SER A 34 -1.46 -2.92 1.26
N PHE A 35 -2.54 -2.15 1.34
CA PHE A 35 -3.39 -2.01 2.53
C PHE A 35 -3.83 -3.34 3.16
N PRO A 36 -4.41 -4.33 2.43
CA PRO A 36 -4.85 -5.58 3.04
C PRO A 36 -3.70 -6.38 3.67
N LEU A 37 -2.49 -6.31 3.09
CA LEU A 37 -1.29 -6.95 3.64
C LEU A 37 -0.89 -6.30 4.97
N MET A 38 -0.88 -4.96 5.00
CA MET A 38 -0.58 -4.18 6.20
C MET A 38 -1.58 -4.49 7.32
N VAL A 39 -2.89 -4.49 7.02
CA VAL A 39 -3.95 -4.80 8.00
C VAL A 39 -3.78 -6.20 8.57
N ARG A 40 -3.41 -7.20 7.74
CA ARG A 40 -3.18 -8.56 8.21
C ARG A 40 -2.01 -8.64 9.20
N ALA A 41 -0.91 -7.95 8.92
CA ALA A 41 0.24 -7.89 9.83
C ALA A 41 -0.12 -7.21 11.17
N ILE A 42 -0.87 -6.10 11.11
CA ILE A 42 -1.34 -5.41 12.32
C ILE A 42 -2.27 -6.30 13.14
N ARG A 43 -3.21 -7.00 12.49
CA ARG A 43 -4.12 -7.93 13.18
C ARG A 43 -3.36 -9.04 13.90
N LEU A 44 -2.37 -9.65 13.26
CA LEU A 44 -1.56 -10.70 13.89
C LEU A 44 -0.82 -10.17 15.13
N ALA A 45 -0.34 -8.93 15.08
CA ALA A 45 0.30 -8.32 16.24
C ALA A 45 -0.69 -8.01 17.37
N LEU A 46 -1.91 -7.57 17.04
CA LEU A 46 -2.99 -7.39 18.03
C LEU A 46 -3.38 -8.72 18.68
N GLU A 47 -3.48 -9.80 17.90
CA GLU A 47 -3.76 -11.14 18.41
C GLU A 47 -2.65 -11.67 19.33
N GLY A 48 -1.42 -11.17 19.17
CA GLY A 48 -0.29 -11.46 20.06
C GLY A 48 -0.29 -10.67 21.38
N VAL A 49 -1.16 -9.67 21.54
CA VAL A 49 -1.25 -8.88 22.78
C VAL A 49 -2.00 -9.69 23.86
N ASP A 50 -1.39 -9.86 25.03
CA ASP A 50 -2.04 -10.52 26.16
C ASP A 50 -3.20 -9.66 26.71
N VAL A 51 -4.42 -10.14 26.51
CA VAL A 51 -5.66 -9.52 27.01
C VAL A 51 -5.64 -9.30 28.53
N LYS A 52 -4.87 -10.09 29.29
CA LYS A 52 -4.74 -9.93 30.74
C LYS A 52 -4.13 -8.57 31.12
N LEU A 53 -3.22 -8.03 30.32
CA LEU A 53 -2.63 -6.71 30.56
C LEU A 53 -3.70 -5.60 30.46
N GLU A 54 -4.58 -5.70 29.47
CA GLU A 54 -5.69 -4.74 29.34
C GLU A 54 -6.70 -4.87 30.47
N GLN A 55 -7.02 -6.10 30.89
CA GLN A 55 -7.92 -6.36 32.01
C GLN A 55 -7.35 -5.83 33.32
N ALA A 56 -6.07 -6.05 33.61
CA ALA A 56 -5.39 -5.53 34.79
C ALA A 56 -5.38 -3.98 34.82
N ALA A 57 -5.18 -3.34 33.68
CA ALA A 57 -5.26 -1.88 33.62
C ALA A 57 -6.69 -1.38 33.88
N ARG A 58 -7.71 -2.08 33.38
CA ARG A 58 -9.12 -1.73 33.65
C ARG A 58 -9.50 -1.93 35.13
N THR A 59 -8.98 -2.95 35.81
CA THR A 59 -9.23 -3.13 37.25
C THR A 59 -8.56 -2.05 38.10
N LEU A 60 -7.44 -1.49 37.63
CA LEU A 60 -6.79 -0.31 38.21
C LEU A 60 -7.49 1.03 37.87
N GLY A 61 -8.65 0.99 37.20
CA GLY A 61 -9.44 2.18 36.86
C GLY A 61 -8.99 2.89 35.59
N ALA A 62 -8.11 2.30 34.77
CA ALA A 62 -7.74 2.91 33.49
C ALA A 62 -8.89 2.87 32.48
N GLY A 63 -9.26 4.04 31.95
CA GLY A 63 -10.25 4.14 30.86
C GLY A 63 -9.75 3.54 29.54
N ARG A 64 -10.68 3.24 28.62
CA ARG A 64 -10.42 2.56 27.34
C ARG A 64 -9.32 3.24 26.51
N TRP A 65 -9.34 4.56 26.42
CA TRP A 65 -8.34 5.33 25.69
C TRP A 65 -6.94 5.24 26.33
N ARG A 66 -6.88 5.24 27.67
CA ARG A 66 -5.60 5.10 28.38
C ARG A 66 -4.99 3.74 28.10
N VAL A 67 -5.76 2.66 28.27
CA VAL A 67 -5.32 1.29 27.98
C VAL A 67 -4.83 1.15 26.54
N PHE A 68 -5.55 1.73 25.57
CA PHE A 68 -5.13 1.72 24.18
C PHE A 68 -3.75 2.37 23.98
N PHE A 69 -3.54 3.60 24.47
CA PHE A 69 -2.28 4.31 24.25
C PHE A 69 -1.11 3.79 25.11
N THR A 70 -1.37 3.21 26.28
CA THR A 70 -0.31 2.76 27.19
C THR A 70 0.03 1.28 27.07
N ILE A 71 -0.86 0.44 26.54
CA ILE A 71 -0.69 -1.02 26.47
C ILE A 71 -0.85 -1.50 25.04
N THR A 72 -2.03 -1.35 24.45
CA THR A 72 -2.33 -1.94 23.13
C THR A 72 -1.42 -1.37 22.06
N LEU A 73 -1.34 -0.04 21.92
CA LEU A 73 -0.55 0.63 20.90
C LEU A 73 0.95 0.31 20.97
N PRO A 74 1.67 0.44 22.11
CA PRO A 74 3.08 0.12 22.18
C PRO A 74 3.38 -1.38 21.96
N LEU A 75 2.52 -2.28 22.42
CA LEU A 75 2.69 -3.73 22.19
C LEU A 75 2.42 -4.13 20.73
N THR A 76 1.53 -3.41 20.05
CA THR A 76 1.22 -3.66 18.62
C THR A 76 2.22 -2.95 17.69
N LEU A 77 3.00 -1.99 18.19
CA LEU A 77 3.92 -1.17 17.41
C LEU A 77 4.91 -1.98 16.56
N PRO A 78 5.55 -3.07 17.06
CA PRO A 78 6.40 -3.92 16.24
C PRO A 78 5.66 -4.51 15.03
N GLY A 79 4.39 -4.89 15.22
CA GLY A 79 3.53 -5.37 14.15
C GLY A 79 3.18 -4.33 13.09
N ILE A 80 2.96 -3.08 13.52
CA ILE A 80 2.73 -1.96 12.61
C ILE A 80 3.98 -1.72 11.76
N ILE A 81 5.17 -1.76 12.38
CA ILE A 81 6.45 -1.61 11.67
C ILE A 81 6.61 -2.72 10.63
N VAL A 82 6.42 -3.99 11.03
CA VAL A 82 6.49 -5.14 10.12
C VAL A 82 5.48 -5.00 8.97
N GLY A 83 4.23 -4.65 9.26
CA GLY A 83 3.20 -4.43 8.25
C GLY A 83 3.56 -3.33 7.26
N THR A 84 4.13 -2.24 7.75
CA THR A 84 4.59 -1.11 6.92
C THR A 84 5.74 -1.52 6.01
N VAL A 85 6.74 -2.23 6.55
CA VAL A 85 7.90 -2.72 5.78
C VAL A 85 7.46 -3.71 4.70
N LEU A 86 6.54 -4.64 5.02
CA LEU A 86 6.00 -5.59 4.05
C LEU A 86 5.21 -4.90 2.93
N ALA A 87 4.37 -3.92 3.28
CA ALA A 87 3.64 -3.12 2.32
C ALA A 87 4.58 -2.34 1.38
N PHE A 88 5.64 -1.75 1.93
CA PHE A 88 6.66 -1.04 1.17
C PHE A 88 7.44 -1.98 0.23
N ALA A 89 7.89 -3.13 0.73
CA ALA A 89 8.59 -4.13 -0.07
C ALA A 89 7.72 -4.66 -1.22
N ARG A 90 6.43 -4.89 -0.96
CA ARG A 90 5.45 -5.28 -1.99
C ARG A 90 5.34 -4.20 -3.08
N SER A 91 5.18 -2.94 -2.67
CA SER A 91 5.12 -1.81 -3.60
C SER A 91 6.36 -1.73 -4.47
N LEU A 92 7.57 -1.77 -3.88
CA LEU A 92 8.83 -1.76 -4.63
C LEU A 92 8.91 -2.92 -5.65
N GLY A 93 8.46 -4.11 -5.27
CA GLY A 93 8.44 -5.28 -6.16
C GLY A 93 7.53 -5.09 -7.37
N GLU A 94 6.34 -4.52 -7.20
CA GLU A 94 5.40 -4.26 -8.31
C GLU A 94 5.92 -3.14 -9.25
N PHE A 95 6.54 -2.09 -8.71
CA PHE A 95 7.21 -1.07 -9.52
C PHE A 95 8.41 -1.65 -10.28
N GLY A 96 9.23 -2.47 -9.63
CA GLY A 96 10.38 -3.14 -10.25
C GLY A 96 9.97 -4.12 -11.35
N ALA A 97 8.89 -4.88 -11.14
CA ALA A 97 8.32 -5.76 -12.15
C ALA A 97 7.82 -4.96 -13.36
N THR A 98 7.09 -3.86 -13.13
CA THR A 98 6.55 -3.01 -14.18
C THR A 98 7.66 -2.35 -15.00
N ILE A 99 8.68 -1.76 -14.37
CA ILE A 99 9.77 -1.08 -15.10
C ILE A 99 10.59 -2.09 -15.90
N THR A 100 10.86 -3.28 -15.36
CA THR A 100 11.62 -4.32 -16.06
C THR A 100 10.83 -4.84 -17.27
N PHE A 101 9.51 -5.05 -17.14
CA PHE A 101 8.68 -5.51 -18.25
C PHE A 101 8.50 -4.43 -19.34
N VAL A 102 8.26 -3.17 -18.95
CA VAL A 102 8.10 -2.06 -19.90
C VAL A 102 9.43 -1.68 -20.57
N SER A 103 10.56 -1.85 -19.87
CA SER A 103 11.90 -1.64 -20.45
C SER A 103 12.34 -2.80 -21.34
N ASN A 104 11.69 -3.96 -21.23
CA ASN A 104 11.97 -5.16 -22.02
C ASN A 104 10.81 -5.47 -22.99
N ILE A 105 10.35 -4.46 -23.74
CA ILE A 105 9.45 -4.69 -24.88
C ILE A 105 10.34 -5.08 -26.08
N PRO A 106 10.31 -6.34 -26.55
CA PRO A 106 11.10 -6.76 -27.70
C PRO A 106 10.52 -6.12 -28.95
N GLY A 107 11.19 -5.11 -29.51
CA GLY A 107 10.88 -4.57 -30.84
C GLY A 107 10.76 -3.04 -30.97
N GLU A 108 10.65 -2.27 -29.88
CA GLU A 108 10.46 -0.79 -29.96
C GLU A 108 11.71 0.00 -29.48
N THR A 109 12.46 -0.50 -28.49
CA THR A 109 13.67 0.17 -27.94
C THR A 109 14.98 -0.44 -28.43
N ARG A 110 15.01 -1.02 -29.64
CA ARG A 110 16.27 -1.32 -30.32
C ARG A 110 16.68 -0.06 -31.09
N THR A 111 17.54 0.76 -30.50
CA THR A 111 18.34 1.66 -31.33
C THR A 111 19.23 0.82 -32.25
N ILE A 112 19.68 1.44 -33.35
CA ILE A 112 20.49 0.84 -34.43
C ILE A 112 21.67 -0.08 -33.98
N PRO A 113 22.31 0.04 -32.79
CA PRO A 113 23.49 -0.77 -32.48
C PRO A 113 23.25 -2.29 -32.41
N SER A 114 22.03 -2.76 -32.10
CA SER A 114 21.78 -4.20 -31.94
C SER A 114 21.61 -4.98 -33.25
N ALA A 115 21.59 -4.32 -34.41
CA ALA A 115 21.49 -4.96 -35.72
C ALA A 115 22.87 -5.25 -36.37
N MET A 116 23.97 -4.74 -35.80
CA MET A 116 25.30 -4.81 -36.40
C MET A 116 26.15 -6.00 -35.91
N TYR A 117 25.62 -6.86 -35.04
CA TYR A 117 26.35 -7.99 -34.45
C TYR A 117 25.74 -9.35 -34.81
N THR A 118 25.35 -9.52 -36.07
CA THR A 118 25.21 -10.82 -36.75
C THR A 118 25.57 -10.61 -38.21
#